data_AF-A0ABD6DDC3-F1
#
_entry.id   AF-A0ABD6DDC3-F1
#
_cell.length_a   1.000
_cell.length_b   1.000
_cell.length_c   1.000
_cell.angle_alpha   90.00
_cell.angle_beta   90.00
_cell.angle_gamma   90.00
#
_symmetry.space_group_name_H-M   'P 1'
#
loop_
_entity.id
_entity.type
_entity.pdbx_description
1 polymer ?
#
loop_
_entity_poly.entity_id
_entity_poly.type
_entity_poly.pdbx_seq_one_letter_code
_entity_poly.pdbx_strand_id
1 'polypeptide(L)'
;MPPEGYPPLPGWIEDAYFALEWYLCKQSDRDSFTHHQATELIAEANPDFGDADIDHALEYLLNRGWLYEVDDQLFITELQCAKFDESND
;
A
#
# COMPACT_ATOMS: atom_id res chain seq x y z
N MET A 1 -2.06 3.27 -13.25
CA MET A 1 -3.43 2.79 -13.56
C MET A 1 -3.85 1.85 -12.43
N PRO A 2 -4.98 2.14 -11.77
CA PRO A 2 -5.60 1.23 -10.80
C PRO A 2 -5.86 -0.13 -11.47
N PRO A 3 -5.89 -1.25 -10.72
CA PRO A 3 -6.32 -2.53 -11.28
C PRO A 3 -7.73 -2.36 -11.87
N GLU A 4 -8.00 -2.98 -13.02
CA GLU A 4 -9.28 -2.79 -13.72
C GLU A 4 -10.45 -3.16 -12.79
N GLY A 5 -11.30 -2.17 -12.48
CA GLY A 5 -12.51 -2.35 -11.67
C GLY A 5 -12.50 -1.68 -10.29
N TYR A 6 -11.36 -1.20 -9.79
CA TYR A 6 -11.34 -0.46 -8.52
C TYR A 6 -11.72 1.02 -8.70
N PRO A 7 -12.47 1.60 -7.73
CA PRO A 7 -12.69 3.05 -7.72
C PRO A 7 -11.34 3.76 -7.60
N PRO A 8 -11.14 4.89 -8.31
CA PRO A 8 -9.90 5.64 -8.22
C PRO A 8 -9.66 6.09 -6.76
N LEU A 9 -8.41 6.00 -6.32
CA LEU A 9 -7.99 6.48 -5.01
C LEU A 9 -7.89 8.02 -5.02
N PRO A 10 -8.28 8.70 -3.93
CA PRO A 10 -7.79 10.06 -3.67
C PRO A 10 -6.26 10.06 -3.68
N GLY A 11 -5.63 11.09 -4.25
CA GLY A 11 -4.17 11.10 -4.46
C GLY A 11 -3.36 10.80 -3.18
N TRP A 12 -3.74 11.39 -2.05
CA TRP A 12 -3.04 11.15 -0.78
C TRP A 12 -3.19 9.70 -0.26
N ILE A 13 -4.30 9.01 -0.58
CA ILE A 13 -4.48 7.58 -0.26
C ILE A 13 -3.68 6.73 -1.24
N GLU A 14 -3.56 7.17 -2.50
CA GLU A 14 -2.69 6.54 -3.50
C GLU A 14 -1.22 6.61 -3.06
N ASP A 15 -0.78 7.73 -2.49
CA ASP A 15 0.59 7.88 -1.95
C ASP A 15 0.87 6.90 -0.80
N ALA A 16 -0.09 6.68 0.11
CA ALA A 16 0.01 5.63 1.13
C ALA A 16 0.05 4.22 0.52
N TYR A 17 -0.82 3.94 -0.45
CA TYR A 17 -0.85 2.65 -1.15
C TYR A 17 0.48 2.35 -1.85
N PHE A 18 1.05 3.33 -2.56
CA PHE A 18 2.30 3.14 -3.28
C PHE A 18 3.49 2.89 -2.35
N ALA A 19 3.51 3.43 -1.13
CA ALA A 19 4.53 3.09 -0.15
C ALA A 19 4.55 1.58 0.16
N LEU A 20 3.37 0.98 0.34
CA LEU A 20 3.19 -0.44 0.60
C LEU A 20 3.52 -1.30 -0.63
N GLU A 21 3.00 -0.91 -1.80
CA GLU A 21 3.22 -1.62 -3.06
C GLU A 21 4.70 -1.65 -3.44
N TRP A 22 5.37 -0.50 -3.36
CA TRP A 22 6.79 -0.36 -3.62
C TRP A 22 7.64 -1.22 -2.68
N TYR A 23 7.30 -1.24 -1.39
CA TYR A 23 8.00 -2.07 -0.42
C TYR A 23 7.92 -3.55 -0.78
N LEU A 24 6.71 -4.08 -1.02
CA LEU A 24 6.55 -5.49 -1.37
C LEU A 24 7.22 -5.84 -2.69
N CYS A 25 7.20 -4.96 -3.68
CA CYS A 25 7.87 -5.20 -4.95
C CYS A 25 9.40 -5.27 -4.86
N LYS A 26 9.99 -4.72 -3.80
CA LYS A 26 11.43 -4.84 -3.51
C LYS A 26 11.80 -6.05 -2.66
N GLN A 27 10.82 -6.69 -2.01
CA GLN A 27 11.06 -7.88 -1.20
C GLN A 27 10.77 -9.13 -2.01
N SER A 28 11.74 -10.05 -2.08
CA SER A 28 11.59 -11.29 -2.83
C SER A 28 10.95 -12.43 -2.02
N ASP A 29 10.84 -12.27 -0.70
CA ASP A 29 10.40 -13.30 0.25
C ASP A 29 9.17 -12.88 1.07
N ARG A 30 8.55 -11.72 0.77
CA ARG A 30 7.38 -11.22 1.48
C ARG A 30 6.28 -10.83 0.51
N ASP A 31 5.06 -11.20 0.85
CA ASP A 31 3.83 -10.87 0.14
C ASP A 31 2.82 -10.09 1.01
N SER A 32 3.19 -9.81 2.26
CA SER A 32 2.32 -9.25 3.28
C SER A 32 3.10 -8.47 4.35
N PHE A 33 2.37 -7.74 5.16
CA PHE A 33 2.88 -6.99 6.30
C PHE A 33 1.88 -6.96 7.44
N THR A 34 2.36 -6.82 8.67
CA THR A 34 1.50 -6.49 9.83
C THR A 34 0.95 -5.07 9.69
N HIS A 35 -0.17 -4.77 10.37
CA HIS A 35 -0.68 -3.40 10.50
C HIS A 35 0.37 -2.40 11.01
N HIS A 36 1.20 -2.82 11.97
CA HIS A 36 2.28 -1.99 12.48
C HIS A 36 3.33 -1.67 11.42
N GLN A 37 3.78 -2.68 10.67
CA GLN A 37 4.71 -2.48 9.56
C GLN A 37 4.11 -1.60 8.46
N ALA A 38 2.83 -1.77 8.14
CA ALA A 38 2.15 -0.91 7.16
C ALA A 38 2.19 0.56 7.61
N THR A 39 1.91 0.79 8.89
CA THR A 39 1.95 2.13 9.50
C THR A 39 3.33 2.75 9.40
N GLU A 40 4.38 2.00 9.77
CA GLU A 40 5.77 2.46 9.69
C GLU A 40 6.19 2.79 8.25
N LEU A 41 5.82 1.93 7.29
CA LEU A 41 6.15 2.12 5.87
C LEU A 41 5.47 3.37 5.29
N ILE A 42 4.18 3.59 5.62
CA ILE A 42 3.46 4.79 5.17
C ILE A 42 4.08 6.04 5.79
N ALA A 43 4.38 6.02 7.10
CA ALA A 43 4.99 7.14 7.80
C ALA A 43 6.37 7.50 7.25
N GLU A 44 7.20 6.51 6.92
CA GLU A 44 8.53 6.72 6.34
C GLU A 44 8.45 7.35 4.94
N ALA A 45 7.50 6.90 4.10
CA ALA A 45 7.33 7.41 2.75
C ALA A 45 6.59 8.76 2.69
N ASN A 46 5.73 9.05 3.68
CA ASN A 46 4.85 10.22 3.71
C ASN A 46 5.03 11.00 5.02
N PRO A 47 6.11 11.79 5.18
CA PRO A 47 6.45 12.44 6.45
C PRO A 47 5.45 13.53 6.90
N ASP A 48 4.57 13.96 6.01
CA ASP A 48 3.50 14.92 6.31
C ASP A 48 2.23 14.25 6.87
N PHE A 49 2.14 12.92 6.87
CA PHE A 49 0.97 12.19 7.38
C PHE A 49 1.07 12.04 8.90
N GLY A 50 -0.02 12.39 9.60
CA GLY A 50 -0.16 12.05 11.02
C GLY A 50 -0.73 10.64 11.20
N ASP A 51 -0.64 10.10 12.42
CA ASP A 51 -1.17 8.78 12.76
C ASP A 51 -2.63 8.58 12.30
N ALA A 52 -3.48 9.59 12.49
CA ALA A 52 -4.89 9.55 12.07
C ALA A 52 -5.09 9.52 10.55
N ASP A 53 -4.18 10.12 9.77
CA ASP A 53 -4.23 10.05 8.31
C ASP A 53 -3.84 8.65 7.82
N ILE A 54 -2.83 8.05 8.47
CA ILE A 54 -2.36 6.69 8.17
C ILE A 54 -3.45 5.67 8.51
N ASP A 55 -4.05 5.76 9.70
CA ASP A 55 -5.17 4.92 10.12
C ASP A 55 -6.32 5.03 9.10
N HIS A 56 -6.68 6.25 8.70
CA HIS A 56 -7.73 6.45 7.71
C HIS A 56 -7.38 5.86 6.34
N ALA A 57 -6.13 6.00 5.89
CA ALA A 57 -5.69 5.43 4.62
C ALA A 57 -5.79 3.90 4.63
N LEU A 58 -5.32 3.26 5.70
CA LEU A 58 -5.39 1.81 5.86
C LEU A 58 -6.84 1.31 5.90
N GLU A 59 -7.70 1.95 6.70
CA GLU A 59 -9.14 1.64 6.74
C GLU A 59 -9.80 1.83 5.38
N TYR A 60 -9.48 2.90 4.66
CA TYR A 60 -10.05 3.17 3.34
C TYR A 60 -9.64 2.10 2.34
N LEU A 61 -8.36 1.73 2.31
CA LEU A 61 -7.83 0.71 1.40
C LEU A 61 -8.45 -0.66 1.67
N LEU A 62 -8.58 -1.06 2.94
CA LEU A 62 -9.27 -2.28 3.36
C LEU A 62 -10.75 -2.28 2.94
N ASN A 63 -11.47 -1.23 3.29
CA ASN A 63 -12.91 -1.12 3.02
C ASN A 63 -13.24 -1.08 1.52
N ARG A 64 -12.29 -0.68 0.68
CA ARG A 64 -12.43 -0.61 -0.77
C ARG A 64 -11.80 -1.79 -1.51
N GLY A 65 -11.25 -2.77 -0.77
CA GLY A 65 -10.67 -3.99 -1.32
C GLY A 65 -9.31 -3.80 -2.01
N TRP A 66 -8.62 -2.70 -1.76
CA TRP A 66 -7.23 -2.50 -2.21
C TRP A 66 -6.25 -3.30 -1.36
N LEU A 67 -6.59 -3.45 -0.08
CA LEU A 67 -5.96 -4.39 0.84
C LEU A 67 -7.00 -5.42 1.31
N TYR A 68 -6.52 -6.57 1.74
CA TYR A 68 -7.30 -7.55 2.48
C TYR A 68 -6.50 -8.09 3.66
N GLU A 69 -7.19 -8.57 4.69
CA GLU A 69 -6.57 -9.05 5.93
C GLU A 69 -6.84 -10.55 6.14
N VAL A 70 -5.78 -11.31 6.44
CA VAL A 70 -5.83 -12.74 6.81
C VAL A 70 -4.82 -12.96 7.93
N ASP A 71 -5.25 -13.58 9.03
CA ASP A 71 -4.39 -13.92 10.18
C ASP A 71 -3.52 -12.73 10.66
N ASP A 72 -4.14 -11.57 10.85
CA ASP A 72 -3.52 -10.30 11.27
C ASP A 72 -2.42 -9.78 10.31
N GLN A 73 -2.39 -10.28 9.07
CA GLN A 73 -1.52 -9.82 7.99
C GLN A 73 -2.34 -9.13 6.90
N LEU A 74 -1.82 -7.99 6.44
CA LEU A 74 -2.34 -7.24 5.33
C LEU A 74 -1.66 -7.66 4.03
N PHE A 75 -2.47 -7.84 2.99
CA PHE A 75 -2.04 -8.21 1.65
C PHE A 75 -2.57 -7.18 0.66
N ILE A 76 -1.77 -6.89 -0.38
CA ILE A 76 -2.24 -6.12 -1.53
C ILE A 76 -3.06 -7.02 -2.43
N THR A 77 -4.28 -6.60 -2.78
CA THR A 77 -5.19 -7.43 -3.56
C THR A 77 -4.67 -7.71 -4.97
N GLU A 78 -4.06 -6.71 -5.60
CA GLU A 78 -3.52 -6.79 -6.96
C GLU A 78 -2.14 -6.13 -6.99
N LEU A 79 -1.09 -6.86 -6.59
CA LEU A 79 0.28 -6.36 -6.52
C LEU A 79 0.87 -6.15 -7.93
N GLN A 80 1.30 -4.93 -8.26
CA GLN A 80 1.80 -4.60 -9.61
C GLN A 80 3.27 -4.17 -9.64
N CYS A 81 4.19 -5.14 -9.60
CA CYS A 81 5.63 -4.85 -9.56
C CYS A 81 6.28 -4.50 -10.89
N ALA A 82 5.67 -4.88 -12.02
CA ALA A 82 6.22 -4.63 -13.36
C ALA A 82 6.41 -3.14 -13.70
N LYS A 83 5.78 -2.23 -12.94
CA LYS A 83 5.92 -0.77 -13.14
C LYS A 83 7.19 -0.19 -12.54
N PHE A 84 7.91 -0.94 -11.71
CA PHE A 84 9.08 -0.45 -10.96
C PHE A 84 10.43 -0.88 -11.55
N ASP A 85 10.42 -1.80 -12.53
CA ASP A 85 11.62 -2.23 -13.26
C ASP A 85 12.10 -1.19 -14.31
N GLU A 86 11.27 -0.23 -14.71
CA GLU A 86 11.62 0.78 -15.74
C GLU A 86 12.35 2.02 -15.18
N SER A 87 12.79 2.01 -13.92
CA SER A 87 13.55 3.13 -13.31
C SER A 87 15.07 2.93 -13.35
N ASN A 88 15.59 2.36 -14.44
CA ASN A 88 17.03 2.16 -14.62
C ASN A 88 17.42 2.44 -16.08
N ASP A 89 17.44 3.72 -16.47
CA ASP A 89 18.23 4.27 -17.59
C ASP A 89 18.67 5.71 -17.27
#